data_AF-A0A350T679-F1
#
_entry.id   AF-A0A350T679-F1
#
_cell.length_a   1.000
_cell.length_b   1.000
_cell.length_c   1.000
_cell.angle_alpha   90.00
_cell.angle_beta   90.00
_cell.angle_gamma   90.00
#
_symmetry.space_group_name_H-M   'P 1'
#
loop_
_entity.id
_entity.type
_entity.pdbx_description
1 polymer ?
#
loop_
_entity_poly.entity_id
_entity_poly.type
_entity_poly.pdbx_seq_one_letter_code
_entity_poly.pdbx_strand_id
1 'polypeptide(L)'
;MALRVAFDMRLAGYRAGGIARYSTDLAAALRRQPDIDLVPLRAVRDPAVDPSSARFRTPPHHRLERYAVPVELMLRRVRPDIYHAV
;
A
#
# COMPACT_ATOMS: atom_id res chain seq x y z
N MET A 1 18.29 -11.62 -0.24
CA MET A 1 17.57 -10.59 -1.01
C MET A 1 16.28 -10.34 -0.26
N ALA A 2 16.00 -9.10 0.16
CA ALA A 2 14.73 -8.78 0.80
C ALA A 2 13.63 -8.74 -0.27
N LEU A 3 12.53 -9.44 -0.04
CA LEU A 3 11.34 -9.46 -0.88
C LEU A 3 10.61 -8.12 -0.74
N ARG A 4 10.50 -7.37 -1.83
CA ARG A 4 9.87 -6.06 -1.81
C ARG A 4 8.38 -6.18 -2.05
N VAL A 5 7.58 -5.93 -1.01
CA VAL A 5 6.13 -6.10 -1.03
C VAL A 5 5.45 -4.73 -1.03
N ALA A 6 4.76 -4.41 -2.13
CA ALA A 6 3.83 -3.29 -2.15
C ALA A 6 2.49 -3.75 -1.56
N PHE A 7 2.13 -3.17 -0.42
CA PHE A 7 0.92 -3.54 0.31
C PHE A 7 -0.11 -2.42 0.22
N ASP A 8 -1.24 -2.70 -0.42
CA ASP A 8 -2.28 -1.71 -0.63
C ASP A 8 -3.09 -1.46 0.64
N MET A 9 -2.91 -0.28 1.20
CA MET A 9 -3.63 0.22 2.38
C MET A 9 -4.49 1.43 2.04
N ARG A 10 -4.77 1.70 0.76
CA ARG A 10 -5.58 2.85 0.33
C ARG A 10 -7.01 2.78 0.87
N LEU A 11 -7.55 1.57 1.05
CA LEU A 11 -8.87 1.32 1.65
C LEU A 11 -8.90 1.54 3.17
N ALA A 12 -7.80 1.25 3.86
CA ALA A 12 -7.69 1.46 5.30
C ALA A 12 -7.90 2.93 5.68
N GLY A 13 -7.50 3.87 4.82
CA GLY A 13 -7.75 5.30 5.00
C GLY A 13 -9.15 5.79 4.59
N TYR A 14 -9.93 4.98 3.86
CA TYR A 14 -11.24 5.39 3.35
C TYR A 14 -12.39 5.13 4.33
N ARG A 15 -12.33 4.03 5.09
CA ARG A 15 -13.30 3.70 6.15
C ARG A 15 -12.61 3.10 7.36
N ALA A 16 -12.84 3.70 8.53
CA ALA A 16 -12.51 3.07 9.80
C ALA A 16 -13.40 1.82 9.97
N GLY A 17 -12.77 0.64 10.03
CA GLY A 17 -13.46 -0.64 10.10
C GLY A 17 -12.49 -1.82 10.16
N GLY A 18 -13.01 -3.05 10.04
CA GLY A 18 -12.20 -4.27 10.16
C GLY A 18 -11.02 -4.34 9.20
N ILE A 19 -11.19 -3.86 7.96
CA ILE A 19 -10.14 -3.78 6.95
C ILE A 19 -8.99 -2.90 7.42
N ALA A 20 -9.28 -1.72 7.98
CA ALA A 20 -8.24 -0.81 8.45
C ALA A 20 -7.37 -1.45 9.54
N ARG A 21 -8.00 -2.11 10.52
CA ARG A 21 -7.31 -2.81 11.60
C ARG A 21 -6.51 -4.01 11.10
N TYR A 22 -7.12 -4.83 10.24
CA TYR A 22 -6.44 -5.97 9.62
C TYR A 22 -5.20 -5.52 8.85
N SER A 23 -5.33 -4.49 8.00
CA SER A 23 -4.22 -3.96 7.24
C SER A 23 -3.11 -3.41 8.15
N THR A 24 -3.44 -2.67 9.21
CA THR A 24 -2.42 -2.16 10.15
C THR A 24 -1.70 -3.28 10.89
N ASP A 25 -2.44 -4.28 11.37
CA ASP A 25 -1.88 -5.41 12.12
C ASP A 25 -0.99 -6.28 11.23
N LEU A 26 -1.43 -6.52 9.98
CA LEU A 26 -0.64 -7.24 8.98
C LEU A 26 0.62 -6.47 8.57
N ALA A 27 0.52 -5.16 8.32
CA ALA A 27 1.69 -4.34 8.01
C ALA A 27 2.73 -4.36 9.15
N ALA A 28 2.27 -4.29 10.40
CA ALA A 28 3.14 -4.40 11.58
C ALA A 28 3.77 -5.80 11.70
N ALA A 29 3.03 -6.86 11.36
CA ALA A 29 3.58 -8.22 11.33
C ALA A 29 4.63 -8.41 10.23
N LEU A 30 4.38 -7.91 9.02
CA LEU A 30 5.30 -8.01 7.88
C LEU A 30 6.60 -7.24 8.13
N ARG A 31 6.53 -6.05 8.75
CA ARG A 31 7.73 -5.27 9.12
C ARG A 31 8.67 -5.95 10.11
N ARG A 32 8.16 -6.92 10.88
CA ARG A 32 9.00 -7.71 11.81
C ARG A 32 9.76 -8.82 11.10
N GLN A 33 9.45 -9.10 9.83
CA GLN A 33 10.19 -10.08 9.03
C GLN A 33 11.41 -9.41 8.40
N PRO A 34 12.63 -9.87 8.69
CA PRO A 34 13.87 -9.24 8.21
C PRO A 34 14.04 -9.34 6.69
N ASP A 35 13.39 -10.32 6.07
CA ASP A 35 13.46 -10.58 4.64
C ASP A 35 12.40 -9.83 3.82
N ILE A 36 11.60 -8.95 4.44
CA ILE A 36 10.51 -8.23 3.77
C ILE A 36 10.75 -6.72 3.80
N ASP A 37 10.91 -6.13 2.61
CA ASP A 37 10.87 -4.67 2.42
C ASP A 37 9.43 -4.25 2.10
N LEU A 38 8.70 -3.81 3.12
CA LEU A 38 7.28 -3.44 2.99
C LEU A 38 7.13 -1.98 2.54
N VAL A 39 6.50 -1.79 1.39
CA VAL A 39 6.09 -0.46 0.88
C VAL A 39 4.57 -0.31 1.01
N PRO A 40 4.05 0.33 2.07
CA PRO A 40 2.63 0.56 2.20
C PRO A 40 2.16 1.61 1.20
N LEU A 41 1.13 1.28 0.41
CA LEU A 41 0.47 2.21 -0.49
C LEU A 41 -0.71 2.85 0.24
N ARG A 42 -0.70 4.17 0.36
CA ARG A 42 -1.70 4.94 1.12
C ARG A 42 -2.42 5.91 0.20
N ALA A 43 -3.68 6.22 0.45
CA ALA A 43 -4.34 7.26 -0.33
C ALA A 43 -3.70 8.63 0.00
N VAL A 44 -3.59 9.54 -0.97
CA VAL A 44 -3.09 10.92 -0.71
C VAL A 44 -3.91 11.65 0.35
N ARG A 45 -5.19 11.29 0.50
CA ARG A 45 -6.11 11.84 1.50
C ARG A 45 -6.01 11.17 2.88
N ASP A 46 -5.21 10.11 3.03
CA ASP A 46 -5.02 9.43 4.32
C ASP A 46 -4.19 10.33 5.26
N PRO A 47 -4.70 10.70 6.44
CA PRO A 47 -3.97 11.52 7.41
C PRO A 47 -2.80 10.77 8.06
N ALA A 48 -2.73 9.44 7.95
CA ALA A 48 -1.62 8.65 8.47
C ALA A 48 -0.35 8.90 7.63
N VAL A 49 0.53 9.75 8.15
CA VAL A 49 1.83 10.04 7.52
C VAL A 49 2.86 9.02 7.97
N ASP A 50 3.11 8.04 7.12
CA ASP A 50 4.25 7.14 7.25
C ASP A 50 5.30 7.52 6.18
N PRO A 51 6.53 7.93 6.55
CA PRO A 51 7.56 8.32 5.59
C PRO A 51 7.98 7.16 4.65
N SER A 52 7.73 5.91 5.04
CA SER A 52 7.95 4.74 4.18
C SER A 52 6.81 4.48 3.17
N SER A 53 5.70 5.22 3.27
CA SER A 53 4.53 5.00 2.43
C SER A 53 4.59 5.72 1.09
N ALA A 54 4.16 5.02 0.05
CA ALA A 54 3.92 5.61 -1.26
C ALA A 54 2.46 6.10 -1.33
N ARG A 55 2.26 7.38 -1.64
CA ARG A 55 0.91 8.00 -1.65
C ARG A 55 0.24 7.87 -3.01
N PHE A 56 -0.96 7.37 -3.12
CA PHE A 56 -1.64 7.15 -4.40
C PHE A 56 -2.86 8.07 -4.50
N ARG A 57 -3.01 8.70 -5.67
CA ARG A 57 -4.19 9.50 -6.02
C ARG A 57 -5.29 8.63 -6.60
N THR A 58 -4.93 7.47 -7.17
CA THR A 58 -5.90 6.54 -7.73
C THR A 58 -6.85 6.05 -6.63
N PRO A 59 -8.16 6.35 -6.72
CA PRO A 59 -9.12 5.94 -5.71
C PRO A 59 -9.27 4.40 -5.71
N PRO A 60 -9.45 3.80 -4.51
CA PRO A 60 -9.62 2.36 -4.39
C PRO A 60 -10.93 1.89 -5.03
N HIS A 61 -10.92 0.70 -5.63
CA HIS A 61 -12.03 0.06 -6.34
C HIS A 61 -12.58 0.82 -7.56
N HIS A 62 -11.81 1.74 -8.13
CA HIS A 62 -12.20 2.37 -9.39
C HIS A 62 -11.91 1.43 -10.57
N ARG A 63 -12.78 1.38 -11.59
CA ARG A 63 -12.58 0.49 -12.76
C ARG A 63 -11.25 0.73 -13.50
N LEU A 64 -10.74 1.97 -13.43
CA LEU A 64 -9.46 2.38 -14.03
C LEU A 64 -8.24 2.03 -13.18
N GLU A 65 -8.43 1.50 -11.97
CA GLU A 65 -7.35 1.17 -11.05
C GLU A 65 -6.35 0.19 -11.66
N ARG A 66 -6.83 -0.77 -12.46
CA ARG A 66 -6.00 -1.76 -13.17
C ARG A 66 -4.92 -1.11 -14.06
N TYR A 67 -5.15 0.10 -14.55
CA TYR A 67 -4.20 0.85 -15.38
C TYR A 67 -3.50 1.95 -14.60
N ALA A 68 -4.23 2.66 -13.74
CA ALA A 68 -3.70 3.81 -13.00
C ALA A 68 -2.70 3.41 -11.91
N VAL A 69 -2.87 2.25 -11.26
CA VAL A 69 -1.95 1.77 -10.21
C VAL A 69 -0.56 1.44 -10.76
N PRO A 70 -0.41 0.63 -11.85
CA PRO A 70 0.90 0.41 -12.47
C PRO A 70 1.58 1.71 -12.90
N VAL A 71 0.82 2.66 -13.46
CA VAL A 71 1.35 3.96 -13.88
C VAL A 71 1.83 4.77 -12.67
N GLU A 72 1.06 4.86 -11.58
CA GLU A 72 1.50 5.55 -10.36
C GLU A 72 2.72 4.88 -9.71
N LEU A 73 2.81 3.54 -9.72
CA LEU A 73 3.99 2.81 -9.25
C LEU A 73 5.23 3.19 -10.06
N MET A 74 5.13 3.20 -11.39
CA MET A 74 6.21 3.60 -12.28
C MET A 74 6.62 5.06 -12.05
N LEU A 75 5.66 5.99 -11.97
CA LEU A 75 5.92 7.40 -11.71
C LEU A 75 6.61 7.63 -10.36
N ARG A 76 6.29 6.82 -9.36
CA ARG A 76 6.89 6.88 -8.02
C ARG A 76 8.16 6.04 -7.87
N ARG A 77 8.62 5.40 -8.96
CA ARG A 77 9.79 4.52 -8.99
C ARG A 77 9.72 3.39 -7.96
N VAL A 78 8.51 2.96 -7.60
CA VAL A 78 8.28 1.81 -6.73
C VAL A 78 8.26 0.57 -7.61
N ARG A 79 9.21 -0.33 -7.40
CA ARG A 79 9.31 -1.61 -8.11
C ARG A 79 9.19 -2.76 -7.10
N PRO A 80 7.96 -3.19 -6.77
CA PRO A 80 7.75 -4.30 -5.87
C PRO A 80 7.88 -5.64 -6.63
N ASP A 81 8.35 -6.66 -5.93
CA ASP A 81 8.30 -8.05 -6.40
C ASP A 81 6.88 -8.60 -6.27
N ILE A 82 6.15 -8.17 -5.23
CA ILE A 82 4.77 -8.58 -4.95
C ILE A 82 3.89 -7.36 -4.73
N TYR A 83 2.75 -7.32 -5.42
CA TYR A 83 1.66 -6.40 -5.15
C TYR A 83 0.52 -7.14 -4.45
N HIS A 84 0.18 -6.71 -3.24
CA HIS A 84 -0.92 -7.29 -2.46
C HIS A 84 -2.00 -6.23 -2.23
N ALA A 85 -3.22 -6.52 -2.68
CA ALA A 85 -4.40 -5.70 -2.45
C ALA A 85 -5.34 -6.34 -1.43
N VAL A 86 -5.81 -5.53 -0.47
CA VAL A 86 -6.83 -5.88 0.54
C VAL A 86 -8.19 -5.39 0.09
#